data_AF-A0A836S1H1-F1
#
_entry.id   AF-A0A836S1H1-F1
#
_cell.length_a   1.000
_cell.length_b   1.000
_cell.length_c   1.000
_cell.angle_alpha   90.00
_cell.angle_beta   90.00
_cell.angle_gamma   90.00
#
_symmetry.space_group_name_H-M   'P 1'
#
loop_
_entity.id
_entity.type
_entity.pdbx_description
1 polymer ?
#
loop_
_entity_poly.entity_id
_entity_poly.type
_entity_poly.pdbx_seq_one_letter_code
_entity_poly.pdbx_strand_id
1 'polypeptide(L)'
;TTNKIRQVVIEGNTIAITIRASDHVIIPHIPFAKLLHKYLPFPLYRVVVVNEMVSDVMNGWTVFAKHILLADENIRPGDEVLVVDEQDKLLAIGRSILGHREMLTAVYGPAVIIREKVVNNAKV
;
A
#
# COMPACT_ATOMS: atom_id res chain seq x y z
N THR A 1 -7.33 -27.31 -14.96
CA THR A 1 -6.91 -26.21 -14.05
C THR A 1 -5.48 -25.85 -14.38
N THR A 2 -5.14 -24.58 -14.62
CA THR A 2 -3.75 -24.21 -14.92
C THR A 2 -2.94 -24.28 -13.63
N ASN A 3 -1.88 -25.10 -13.57
CA ASN A 3 -1.06 -25.37 -12.39
C ASN A 3 -0.15 -24.17 -11.99
N LYS A 4 -0.72 -22.96 -12.04
CA LYS A 4 -0.03 -21.69 -11.79
C LYS A 4 -0.24 -21.26 -10.35
N ILE A 5 0.80 -20.72 -9.73
CA ILE A 5 0.73 -20.13 -8.39
C ILE A 5 -0.23 -18.95 -8.41
N ARG A 6 -1.17 -18.92 -7.45
CA ARG A 6 -2.16 -17.86 -7.32
C ARG A 6 -2.09 -17.13 -6.00
N GLN A 7 -1.86 -17.85 -4.91
CA GLN A 7 -1.92 -17.30 -3.57
C GLN A 7 -0.86 -17.94 -2.70
N VAL A 8 -0.32 -17.16 -1.77
CA VAL A 8 0.46 -17.66 -0.64
C VAL A 8 -0.42 -17.50 0.58
N VAL A 9 -0.74 -18.62 1.22
CA VAL A 9 -1.58 -18.70 2.41
C VAL A 9 -0.70 -19.08 3.58
N ILE A 10 -0.83 -18.36 4.69
CA ILE A 10 -0.13 -18.61 5.96
C ILE A 10 -1.08 -19.28 6.96
N GLU A 11 -0.58 -19.55 8.16
CA GLU A 11 -1.36 -20.19 9.23
C GLU A 11 -2.72 -19.52 9.46
N GLY A 12 -3.72 -20.34 9.83
CA GLY A 12 -5.09 -19.88 10.00
C GLY A 12 -5.82 -19.56 8.70
N ASN A 13 -5.36 -20.08 7.56
CA ASN A 13 -5.95 -19.87 6.23
C ASN A 13 -5.97 -18.40 5.79
N THR A 14 -5.01 -17.60 6.30
CA THR A 14 -4.91 -16.18 5.98
C THR A 14 -4.10 -15.99 4.70
N ILE A 15 -4.65 -15.26 3.73
CA ILE A 15 -3.93 -14.96 2.49
C ILE A 15 -2.90 -13.86 2.78
N ALA A 16 -1.63 -14.13 2.50
CA ALA A 16 -0.54 -13.17 2.66
C ALA A 16 -0.24 -12.44 1.34
N ILE A 17 -0.31 -13.17 0.22
CA ILE A 17 -0.01 -12.67 -1.12
C ILE A 17 -1.01 -13.26 -2.12
N THR A 18 -1.46 -12.42 -3.06
CA THR A 18 -2.13 -12.88 -4.28
C THR A 18 -1.28 -12.52 -5.50
N ILE A 19 -1.05 -13.48 -6.40
CA ILE A 19 -0.36 -13.25 -7.68
C ILE A 19 -1.42 -13.00 -8.75
N ARG A 20 -1.38 -11.79 -9.33
CA ARG A 20 -2.33 -11.40 -10.37
C ARG A 20 -2.11 -12.21 -11.64
N ALA A 21 -3.19 -12.73 -12.22
CA ALA A 21 -3.13 -13.67 -13.34
C ALA A 21 -2.56 -13.07 -14.63
N SER A 22 -2.76 -11.77 -14.85
CA SER A 22 -2.47 -11.08 -16.10
C SER A 22 -0.99 -10.75 -16.26
N ASP A 23 -0.33 -10.34 -15.19
CA ASP A 23 1.03 -9.77 -15.20
C ASP A 23 1.94 -10.34 -14.11
N HIS A 24 1.45 -11.30 -13.31
CA HIS A 24 2.17 -11.95 -12.23
C HIS A 24 2.67 -10.99 -11.13
N VAL A 25 2.07 -9.80 -11.03
CA VAL A 25 2.37 -8.86 -9.96
C VAL A 25 1.90 -9.44 -8.62
N ILE A 26 2.78 -9.32 -7.64
CA ILE A 26 2.51 -9.66 -6.23
C ILE A 26 1.61 -8.56 -5.66
N ILE A 27 0.38 -8.93 -5.32
CA ILE A 27 -0.53 -8.10 -4.55
C ILE A 27 -0.38 -8.51 -3.08
N PRO A 28 0.23 -7.66 -2.23
CA PRO A 28 0.37 -7.95 -0.81
C PRO A 28 -1.02 -7.93 -0.15
N HIS A 29 -1.15 -8.65 0.96
CA HIS A 29 -2.21 -8.45 1.95
C HIS A 29 -1.59 -7.93 3.24
N ILE A 30 -2.42 -7.45 4.18
CA ILE A 30 -1.94 -6.80 5.41
C ILE A 30 -0.91 -7.63 6.22
N PRO A 31 -1.04 -8.96 6.39
CA PRO A 31 -0.02 -9.75 7.08
C PRO A 31 1.36 -9.66 6.43
N PHE A 32 1.42 -9.71 5.10
CA PHE A 32 2.67 -9.57 4.36
C PHE A 32 3.17 -8.12 4.33
N ALA A 33 2.25 -7.15 4.20
CA ALA A 33 2.58 -5.74 4.25
C ALA A 33 3.23 -5.33 5.58
N LYS A 34 2.76 -5.89 6.71
CA LYS A 34 3.39 -5.71 8.03
C LYS A 34 4.82 -6.26 8.07
N LEU A 35 5.09 -7.38 7.40
CA LEU A 35 6.45 -7.93 7.29
C LEU A 35 7.34 -7.02 6.42
N LEU A 36 6.83 -6.60 5.25
CA LEU A 36 7.55 -5.68 4.36
C LEU A 36 7.89 -4.38 5.10
N HIS A 37 6.91 -3.78 5.78
CA HIS A 37 7.11 -2.58 6.58
C HIS A 37 8.18 -2.76 7.65
N LYS A 38 8.14 -3.88 8.39
CA LYS A 38 9.12 -4.19 9.45
C LYS A 38 10.54 -4.39 8.93
N TYR A 39 10.72 -5.06 7.79
CA TYR A 39 12.03 -5.51 7.33
C TYR A 39 12.66 -4.63 6.24
N LEU A 40 11.86 -3.91 5.47
CA LEU A 40 12.38 -2.99 4.47
C LEU A 40 12.68 -1.63 5.13
N PRO A 41 13.91 -1.11 5.00
CA PRO A 41 14.25 0.18 5.56
C PRO A 41 13.39 1.29 4.96
N PHE A 42 13.02 2.26 5.76
CA PHE A 42 12.40 3.48 5.27
C PHE A 42 13.36 4.21 4.29
N PRO A 43 12.87 4.75 3.15
CA PRO A 43 11.46 4.86 2.75
C PRO A 43 10.99 3.77 1.76
N LEU A 44 11.63 2.61 1.64
CA LEU A 44 11.32 1.65 0.56
C LEU A 44 9.82 1.27 0.51
N TYR A 45 9.21 1.44 -0.66
CA TYR A 45 7.78 1.27 -0.95
C TYR A 45 6.82 2.15 -0.13
N ARG A 46 7.30 3.13 0.64
CA ARG A 46 6.43 4.03 1.41
C ARG A 46 5.84 5.12 0.53
N VAL A 47 4.58 5.43 0.82
CA VAL A 47 3.91 6.68 0.48
C VAL A 47 3.43 7.29 1.79
N VAL A 48 4.08 8.36 2.22
CA VAL A 48 3.79 9.10 3.44
C VAL A 48 2.69 10.11 3.14
N VAL A 49 1.57 10.00 3.84
CA VAL A 49 0.46 10.95 3.76
C VAL A 49 0.46 11.90 4.94
N VAL A 50 -0.08 13.10 4.72
CA VAL A 50 -0.35 14.05 5.82
C VAL A 50 -1.29 13.41 6.85
N ASN A 51 -1.07 13.73 8.13
CA ASN A 51 -1.84 13.15 9.23
C ASN A 51 -3.35 13.41 9.13
N GLU A 52 -3.80 14.49 8.51
CA GLU A 52 -5.23 14.76 8.33
C GLU A 52 -5.93 13.71 7.46
N MET A 53 -5.18 12.98 6.61
CA MET A 53 -5.72 11.93 5.75
C MET A 53 -5.76 10.55 6.38
N VAL A 54 -5.26 10.37 7.61
CA VAL A 54 -5.24 9.05 8.28
C VAL A 54 -6.64 8.45 8.35
N SER A 55 -7.66 9.23 8.73
CA SER A 55 -9.04 8.75 8.81
C SER A 55 -9.57 8.28 7.44
N ASP A 56 -9.31 9.04 6.38
CA ASP A 56 -9.80 8.74 5.04
C ASP A 56 -9.13 7.49 4.46
N VAL A 57 -7.82 7.33 4.67
CA VAL A 57 -7.08 6.11 4.32
C VAL A 57 -7.63 4.91 5.09
N MET A 58 -7.91 5.08 6.38
CA MET A 58 -8.52 4.04 7.23
C MET A 58 -9.99 3.76 6.88
N ASN A 59 -10.65 4.64 6.13
CA ASN A 59 -11.95 4.35 5.51
C ASN A 59 -11.80 3.62 4.16
N GLY A 60 -10.59 3.54 3.60
CA GLY A 60 -10.29 2.92 2.33
C GLY A 60 -10.45 3.85 1.14
N TRP A 61 -10.43 5.16 1.37
CA TRP A 61 -10.56 6.15 0.30
C TRP A 61 -9.24 6.34 -0.45
N THR A 62 -9.35 6.74 -1.72
CA THR A 62 -8.19 7.03 -2.58
C THR A 62 -7.37 8.19 -2.01
N VAL A 63 -6.04 8.03 -2.01
CA VAL A 63 -5.10 9.10 -1.64
C VAL A 63 -4.85 9.96 -2.86
N PHE A 64 -5.00 11.28 -2.72
CA PHE A 64 -4.72 12.27 -3.76
C PHE A 64 -3.30 12.82 -3.61
N ALA A 65 -2.67 13.21 -4.73
CA ALA A 65 -1.27 13.64 -4.77
C ALA A 65 -0.98 14.81 -3.80
N LYS A 66 -1.88 15.78 -3.72
CA LYS A 66 -1.76 16.96 -2.83
C LYS A 66 -1.62 16.64 -1.34
N HIS A 67 -1.91 15.40 -0.93
CA HIS A 67 -1.84 14.94 0.46
C HIS A 67 -0.60 14.08 0.74
N ILE A 68 0.27 13.88 -0.24
CA ILE A 68 1.49 13.08 -0.10
C ILE A 68 2.66 14.01 0.27
N LEU A 69 3.36 13.66 1.34
CA LEU A 69 4.54 14.38 1.82
C LEU A 69 5.84 13.79 1.27
N LEU A 70 5.88 12.47 1.15
CA LEU A 70 7.05 11.72 0.70
C LEU A 70 6.59 10.44 -0.01
N ALA A 71 7.31 10.05 -1.04
CA ALA A 71 7.19 8.74 -1.66
C ALA A 71 8.60 8.18 -1.92
N ASP A 72 8.79 6.86 -1.85
CA ASP A 72 10.02 6.22 -2.33
C ASP A 72 10.33 6.61 -3.79
N GLU A 73 11.57 7.00 -4.07
CA GLU A 73 12.06 7.39 -5.39
C GLU A 73 11.92 6.30 -6.46
N ASN A 74 11.84 5.04 -6.03
CA ASN A 74 11.73 3.89 -6.90
C ASN A 74 10.29 3.54 -7.30
N ILE A 75 9.28 4.14 -6.65
CA ILE A 75 7.87 3.87 -6.99
C ILE A 75 7.56 4.30 -8.42
N ARG A 76 6.91 3.39 -9.15
CA ARG A 76 6.38 3.59 -10.50
C ARG A 76 4.86 3.41 -10.52
N PRO A 77 4.18 4.01 -11.52
CA PRO A 77 2.78 3.72 -11.78
C PRO A 77 2.50 2.21 -11.87
N GLY A 78 1.53 1.74 -11.11
CA GLY A 78 1.12 0.34 -11.07
C GLY A 78 1.73 -0.49 -9.94
N ASP A 79 2.75 0.03 -9.25
CA ASP A 79 3.37 -0.65 -8.10
C ASP A 79 2.40 -0.79 -6.93
N GLU A 80 2.58 -1.84 -6.15
CA GLU A 80 1.90 -2.01 -4.86
C GLU A 80 2.76 -1.34 -3.78
N VAL A 81 2.14 -0.45 -3.01
CA VAL A 81 2.83 0.47 -2.08
C VAL A 81 2.27 0.36 -0.67
N LEU A 82 3.10 0.74 0.31
CA LEU A 82 2.76 0.86 1.71
C LEU A 82 2.36 2.31 2.00
N VAL A 83 1.11 2.53 2.38
CA VAL A 83 0.63 3.86 2.78
C VAL A 83 0.84 4.02 4.28
N VAL A 84 1.59 5.04 4.67
CA VAL A 84 2.00 5.28 6.05
C VAL A 84 1.69 6.71 6.48
N ASP A 85 1.56 6.94 7.79
CA ASP A 85 1.51 8.29 8.35
C ASP A 85 2.92 8.91 8.46
N GLU A 86 2.98 10.14 8.96
CA GLU A 86 4.23 10.90 9.14
C GLU A 86 5.22 10.24 10.12
N GLN A 87 4.79 9.26 10.91
CA GLN A 87 5.62 8.51 11.85
C GLN A 87 5.99 7.12 11.31
N ASP A 88 5.84 6.89 10.00
CA ASP A 88 6.02 5.58 9.35
C ASP A 88 5.14 4.49 9.97
N LYS A 89 3.94 4.82 10.47
CA LYS A 89 2.98 3.80 10.89
C LYS A 89 2.21 3.31 9.67
N LEU A 90 2.21 2.00 9.45
CA LEU A 90 1.43 1.39 8.37
C LEU A 90 -0.07 1.61 8.58
N LEU A 91 -0.71 2.27 7.61
CA LEU A 91 -2.16 2.52 7.58
C LEU A 91 -2.85 1.53 6.65
N ALA A 92 -2.30 1.36 5.45
CA ALA A 92 -2.93 0.60 4.38
C ALA A 92 -1.91 0.15 3.32
N ILE A 93 -2.38 -0.68 2.41
CA ILE A 93 -1.73 -0.98 1.14
C ILE A 93 -2.59 -0.48 -0.01
N GLY A 94 -1.92 -0.10 -1.10
CA GLY A 94 -2.61 0.38 -2.28
C GLY A 94 -1.80 0.18 -3.55
N ARG A 95 -2.46 0.41 -4.67
CA ARG A 95 -1.83 0.46 -5.99
C ARG A 95 -1.53 1.90 -6.34
N SER A 96 -0.27 2.18 -6.66
CA SER A 96 0.12 3.49 -7.15
C SER A 96 -0.43 3.77 -8.54
N ILE A 97 -0.97 4.96 -8.75
CA ILE A 97 -1.33 5.52 -10.06
C ILE A 97 -0.17 6.36 -10.61
N LEU A 98 0.59 7.01 -9.72
CA LEU A 98 1.64 7.96 -10.06
C LEU A 98 3.03 7.42 -9.68
N GLY A 99 4.08 7.90 -10.33
CA GLY A 99 5.45 7.70 -9.88
C GLY A 99 5.84 8.68 -8.76
N HIS A 100 7.00 8.45 -8.13
CA HIS A 100 7.56 9.35 -7.11
C HIS A 100 7.48 10.84 -7.49
N ARG A 101 8.02 11.20 -8.65
CA ARG A 101 8.11 12.61 -9.08
C ARG A 101 6.73 13.22 -9.27
N GLU A 102 5.80 12.46 -9.82
CA GLU A 102 4.43 12.90 -10.06
C GLU A 102 3.68 13.08 -8.73
N MET A 103 3.83 12.16 -7.77
CA MET A 103 3.23 12.30 -6.44
C MET A 103 3.65 13.58 -5.72
N LEU A 104 4.92 13.99 -5.83
CA LEU A 104 5.46 15.16 -5.13
C LEU A 104 5.28 16.49 -5.87
N THR A 105 4.92 16.45 -7.17
CA THR A 105 4.78 17.67 -7.99
C THR A 105 3.34 17.95 -8.41
N ALA A 106 2.48 16.93 -8.44
CA ALA A 106 1.10 17.08 -8.88
C ALA A 106 0.25 17.82 -7.84
N VAL A 107 -0.42 18.89 -8.27
CA VAL A 107 -1.28 19.72 -7.42
C VAL A 107 -2.68 19.10 -7.24
N TYR A 108 -3.06 18.15 -8.10
CA TYR A 108 -4.35 17.47 -8.08
C TYR A 108 -4.24 16.05 -8.65
N GLY A 109 -5.29 15.25 -8.43
CA GLY A 109 -5.44 13.92 -9.00
C GLY A 109 -5.16 12.77 -8.01
N PRO A 110 -5.71 11.58 -8.29
CA PRO A 110 -5.52 10.42 -7.46
C PRO A 110 -4.09 9.88 -7.62
N ALA A 111 -3.46 9.53 -6.51
CA ALA A 111 -2.08 9.04 -6.48
C ALA A 111 -2.00 7.57 -6.07
N VAL A 112 -2.82 7.12 -5.11
CA VAL A 112 -2.84 5.72 -4.65
C VAL A 112 -4.27 5.26 -4.44
N ILE A 113 -4.63 4.13 -5.05
CA ILE A 113 -5.92 3.45 -4.83
C ILE A 113 -5.74 2.45 -3.69
N ILE A 114 -6.43 2.67 -2.58
CA ILE A 114 -6.38 1.77 -1.42
C ILE A 114 -7.03 0.43 -1.76
N ARG A 115 -6.36 -0.66 -1.40
CA ARG A 115 -6.86 -2.03 -1.58
C ARG A 115 -7.31 -2.65 -0.26
N GLU A 116 -6.48 -2.52 0.75
CA GLU A 116 -6.69 -3.12 2.06
C GLU A 116 -6.08 -2.21 3.12
N LYS A 117 -6.76 -2.09 4.26
CA LYS A 117 -6.37 -1.26 5.38
C LYS A 117 -5.99 -2.11 6.57
N VAL A 118 -5.11 -1.62 7.43
CA VAL A 118 -4.79 -2.28 8.68
C VAL A 118 -6.04 -2.29 9.56
N VAL A 119 -6.56 -3.47 9.87
CA VAL A 119 -7.63 -3.62 10.84
C VAL A 119 -6.98 -3.69 12.23
N ASN A 120 -7.15 -2.64 13.03
CA ASN A 120 -6.91 -2.75 14.46
C ASN A 120 -8.14 -3.43 15.06
N ASN A 121 -7.99 -4.67 15.51
CA ASN A 121 -8.97 -5.34 16.36
C ASN A 121 -8.92 -4.70 17.76
N ALA A 122 -9.23 -3.42 17.86
CA ALA A 122 -9.65 -2.77 19.10
C ALA A 122 -11.18 -2.81 19.12
N LYS A 123 -11.74 -4.01 19.24
CA LYS A 123 -13.10 -4.21 19.73
C LYS A 123 -12.97 -4.71 21.16
N VAL A 124 -13.19 -3.80 22.10
CA VAL A 124 -13.80 -4.12 23.41
C VAL A 124 -15.15 -3.43 23.39
#